data_AF-A0A453C6Y1-F1
#
_entry.id   AF-A0A453C6Y1-F1
#
_cell.length_a   1.000
_cell.length_b   1.000
_cell.length_c   1.000
_cell.angle_alpha   90.00
_cell.angle_beta   90.00
_cell.angle_gamma   90.00
#
_symmetry.space_group_name_H-M   'P 1'
#
loop_
_entity.id
_entity.type
_entity.pdbx_description
1 polymer ?
#
loop_
_entity_poly.entity_id
_entity_poly.type
_entity_poly.pdbx_seq_one_letter_code
_entity_poly.pdbx_strand_id
1 'polypeptide(L)'
;CFREFGDRVKHWITFNEPWSFCVTGYERGVFAPGRCSPWEKANCSAGDSGREPYTAAHHQILAHAAAARLYKQKYKAEQKGKIGISLVSNWFTPLSRSKSSVVATRRAIEFMLGWFLDPLARGDYPESMKELVGNRLPQFTKKQSELVKDSFDFIGINYYTTNYAGSLPLSNGLRNSYSTDAQANLTGVRNGVPIGPQAASPWLYVYPKGFRDLLLYLKEKYRNPIVYITENGVDEANNKSLPLEEALKDDARIEYHHMHLDALLSTIRSKLAL
;
A
#
# COMPACT_ATOMS: atom_id res chain seq x y z
N CYS A 1 -13.44 -15.71 15.18
CA CYS A 1 -11.97 -15.58 15.32
C CYS A 1 -11.54 -15.25 16.75
N PHE A 2 -11.78 -14.04 17.28
CA PHE A 2 -11.28 -13.67 18.61
C PHE A 2 -11.70 -14.62 19.74
N ARG A 3 -12.98 -15.01 19.79
CA ARG A 3 -13.48 -15.96 20.79
C ARG A 3 -12.82 -17.35 20.70
N GLU A 4 -12.74 -17.89 19.49
CA GLU A 4 -12.33 -19.29 19.27
C GLU A 4 -10.81 -19.53 19.34
N PHE A 5 -10.02 -18.51 18.96
CA PHE A 5 -8.57 -18.68 18.81
C PHE A 5 -7.75 -17.68 19.63
N GLY A 6 -8.37 -16.69 20.26
CA GLY A 6 -7.65 -15.62 20.97
C GLY A 6 -7.02 -16.04 22.30
N ASP A 7 -7.32 -17.26 22.77
CA ASP A 7 -6.57 -17.93 23.83
C ASP A 7 -5.10 -18.14 23.41
N ARG A 8 -4.85 -18.44 22.13
CA ARG A 8 -3.51 -18.71 21.56
C ARG A 8 -2.99 -17.64 20.61
N VAL A 9 -3.84 -17.09 19.74
CA VAL A 9 -3.47 -16.08 18.75
C VAL A 9 -3.34 -14.71 19.41
N LYS A 10 -2.11 -14.16 19.41
CA LYS A 10 -1.77 -12.88 20.05
C LYS A 10 -1.46 -11.75 19.09
N HIS A 11 -1.47 -12.00 17.79
CA HIS A 11 -1.27 -10.99 16.76
C HIS A 11 -2.35 -11.16 15.70
N TRP A 12 -3.17 -10.13 15.53
CA TRP A 12 -4.28 -10.12 14.59
C TRP A 12 -4.06 -9.07 13.51
N ILE A 13 -4.31 -9.44 12.27
CA ILE A 13 -4.33 -8.53 11.12
C ILE A 13 -5.75 -8.59 10.55
N THR A 14 -6.44 -7.46 10.45
CA THR A 14 -7.84 -7.43 9.97
C THR A 14 -7.95 -7.58 8.46
N PHE A 15 -7.11 -6.86 7.73
CA PHE A 15 -7.09 -6.80 6.27
C PHE A 15 -5.63 -6.88 5.80
N ASN A 16 -5.42 -7.61 4.71
CA ASN A 16 -4.18 -7.62 3.96
C ASN A 16 -4.38 -6.82 2.67
N GLU A 17 -3.46 -5.90 2.40
CA GLU A 17 -3.41 -5.09 1.17
C GLU A 17 -4.77 -4.52 0.69
N PRO A 18 -5.45 -3.72 1.52
CA PRO A 18 -6.74 -3.15 1.11
C PRO A 18 -6.62 -2.27 -0.14
N TRP A 19 -5.45 -1.64 -0.36
CA TRP A 19 -5.12 -0.95 -1.61
C TRP A 19 -5.17 -1.88 -2.83
N SER A 20 -4.44 -3.00 -2.78
CA SER A 20 -4.41 -3.99 -3.87
C SER A 20 -5.82 -4.47 -4.17
N PHE A 21 -6.59 -4.81 -3.15
CA PHE A 21 -7.99 -5.25 -3.30
C PHE A 21 -8.86 -4.20 -4.01
N CYS A 22 -8.82 -2.94 -3.54
CA CYS A 22 -9.66 -1.88 -4.11
C CYS A 22 -9.28 -1.56 -5.55
N VAL A 23 -7.98 -1.45 -5.84
CA VAL A 23 -7.50 -1.07 -7.18
C VAL A 23 -7.66 -2.24 -8.17
N THR A 24 -7.23 -3.44 -7.82
CA THR A 24 -7.29 -4.58 -8.77
C THR A 24 -8.68 -5.15 -8.94
N GLY A 25 -9.55 -5.05 -7.92
CA GLY A 25 -10.91 -5.59 -7.93
C GLY A 25 -11.98 -4.62 -8.45
N TYR A 26 -11.81 -3.31 -8.26
CA TYR A 26 -12.82 -2.29 -8.56
C TYR A 26 -12.35 -1.14 -9.48
N GLU A 27 -11.04 -1.04 -9.80
CA GLU A 27 -10.55 -0.13 -10.85
C GLU A 27 -10.08 -0.89 -12.09
N ARG A 28 -9.19 -1.87 -11.92
CA ARG A 28 -8.65 -2.67 -13.03
C ARG A 28 -9.53 -3.85 -13.42
N GLY A 29 -10.37 -4.33 -12.51
CA GLY A 29 -11.24 -5.48 -12.72
C GLY A 29 -10.52 -6.80 -13.03
N VAL A 30 -9.24 -6.94 -12.68
CA VAL A 30 -8.46 -8.17 -12.90
C VAL A 30 -8.63 -9.19 -11.76
N PHE A 31 -8.94 -8.72 -10.55
CA PHE A 31 -9.25 -9.58 -9.40
C PHE A 31 -10.74 -9.57 -9.11
N ALA A 32 -11.23 -10.61 -8.44
CA ALA A 32 -12.64 -10.69 -8.04
C ALA A 32 -13.05 -9.45 -7.20
N PRO A 33 -14.23 -8.86 -7.44
CA PRO A 33 -15.32 -9.35 -8.30
C PRO A 33 -15.19 -9.00 -9.80
N GLY A 34 -14.07 -8.41 -10.23
CA GLY A 34 -13.80 -8.14 -11.65
C GLY A 34 -14.55 -6.93 -12.18
N ARG A 35 -14.65 -5.86 -11.38
CA ARG A 35 -15.40 -4.65 -11.74
C ARG A 35 -14.45 -3.55 -12.16
N CYS A 36 -14.83 -2.87 -13.23
CA CYS A 36 -14.15 -1.68 -13.73
C CYS A 36 -15.10 -0.91 -14.64
N SER A 37 -14.76 0.33 -14.91
CA SER A 37 -15.43 1.13 -15.92
C SER A 37 -15.31 0.49 -17.33
N PRO A 38 -16.36 0.50 -18.16
CA PRO A 38 -16.34 -0.10 -19.52
C PRO A 38 -15.21 0.37 -20.46
N TRP A 39 -14.63 1.54 -20.21
CA TRP A 39 -13.54 2.10 -21.01
C TRP A 39 -12.14 1.76 -20.48
N GLU A 40 -12.04 1.01 -19.39
CA GLU A 40 -10.78 0.49 -18.86
C GLU A 40 -10.28 -0.72 -19.66
N LYS A 41 -8.99 -1.03 -19.52
CA LYS A 41 -8.34 -2.09 -20.31
C LYS A 41 -8.97 -3.47 -20.17
N ALA A 42 -9.51 -3.80 -19.01
CA ALA A 42 -10.15 -5.10 -18.78
C ALA A 42 -11.55 -5.20 -19.40
N ASN A 43 -12.09 -4.10 -19.94
CA ASN A 43 -13.38 -4.06 -20.63
C ASN A 43 -14.53 -4.71 -19.82
N CYS A 44 -14.61 -4.38 -18.53
CA CYS A 44 -15.59 -4.97 -17.63
C CYS A 44 -17.01 -4.58 -18.05
N SER A 45 -17.95 -5.52 -17.86
CA SER A 45 -19.36 -5.30 -18.18
C SER A 45 -20.09 -4.38 -17.20
N ALA A 46 -19.50 -4.13 -16.03
CA ALA A 46 -20.05 -3.26 -14.99
C ALA A 46 -18.96 -2.75 -14.05
N GLY A 47 -19.17 -1.55 -13.51
CA GLY A 47 -18.27 -0.92 -12.55
C GLY A 47 -18.19 0.59 -12.75
N ASP A 48 -17.52 1.25 -11.81
CA ASP A 48 -17.12 2.65 -11.92
C ASP A 48 -15.74 2.81 -11.25
N SER A 49 -14.69 2.77 -12.06
CA SER A 49 -13.28 2.87 -11.64
C SER A 49 -12.94 4.21 -10.98
N GLY A 50 -13.82 5.22 -11.11
CA GLY A 50 -13.67 6.51 -10.46
C GLY A 50 -14.41 6.61 -9.12
N ARG A 51 -15.23 5.62 -8.72
CA ARG A 51 -16.04 5.65 -7.48
C ARG A 51 -15.93 4.38 -6.64
N GLU A 52 -16.05 3.21 -7.25
CA GLU A 52 -16.09 1.94 -6.54
C GLU A 52 -14.83 1.65 -5.70
N PRO A 53 -13.60 1.95 -6.16
CA PRO A 53 -12.42 1.80 -5.32
C PRO A 53 -12.49 2.62 -4.02
N TYR A 54 -13.03 3.85 -4.08
CA TYR A 54 -13.20 4.73 -2.92
C TYR A 54 -14.29 4.24 -1.97
N THR A 55 -15.40 3.75 -2.50
CA THR A 55 -16.46 3.12 -1.69
C THR A 55 -15.94 1.86 -0.99
N ALA A 56 -15.23 0.99 -1.71
CA ALA A 56 -14.66 -0.23 -1.14
C ALA A 56 -13.63 0.08 -0.03
N ALA A 57 -12.70 1.01 -0.29
CA ALA A 57 -11.70 1.43 0.69
C ALA A 57 -12.33 2.02 1.95
N HIS A 58 -13.35 2.88 1.78
CA HIS A 58 -14.03 3.51 2.91
C HIS A 58 -14.69 2.45 3.82
N HIS A 59 -15.36 1.46 3.24
CA HIS A 59 -15.96 0.38 4.03
C HIS A 59 -14.92 -0.54 4.68
N GLN A 60 -13.79 -0.83 4.02
CA GLN A 60 -12.70 -1.59 4.63
C GLN A 60 -12.09 -0.87 5.83
N ILE A 61 -11.88 0.45 5.74
CA ILE A 61 -11.38 1.26 6.87
C ILE A 61 -12.36 1.23 8.05
N LEU A 62 -13.67 1.40 7.80
CA LEU A 62 -14.69 1.33 8.84
C LEU A 62 -14.78 -0.07 9.47
N ALA A 63 -14.71 -1.12 8.65
CA ALA A 63 -14.73 -2.50 9.12
C ALA A 63 -13.50 -2.82 9.99
N HIS A 64 -12.31 -2.36 9.58
CA HIS A 64 -11.08 -2.47 10.37
C HIS A 64 -11.29 -1.84 11.74
N ALA A 65 -11.73 -0.59 11.77
CA ALA A 65 -11.89 0.17 13.00
C ALA A 65 -12.94 -0.43 13.94
N ALA A 66 -14.06 -0.92 13.40
CA ALA A 66 -15.08 -1.63 14.15
C ALA A 66 -14.53 -2.92 14.79
N ALA A 67 -13.79 -3.74 14.02
CA ALA A 67 -13.18 -4.97 14.51
C ALA A 67 -12.10 -4.70 15.57
N ALA A 68 -11.24 -3.71 15.34
CA ALA A 68 -10.19 -3.32 16.27
C ALA A 68 -10.76 -2.77 17.58
N ARG A 69 -11.80 -1.93 17.50
CA ARG A 69 -12.52 -1.45 18.69
C ARG A 69 -13.13 -2.62 19.47
N LEU A 70 -13.82 -3.54 18.80
CA LEU A 70 -14.39 -4.72 19.45
C LEU A 70 -13.32 -5.55 20.15
N TYR A 71 -12.18 -5.78 19.50
CA TYR A 71 -11.05 -6.50 20.09
C TYR A 71 -10.52 -5.78 21.33
N LYS A 72 -10.23 -4.48 21.22
CA LYS A 72 -9.71 -3.64 22.32
C LYS A 72 -10.66 -3.60 23.52
N GLN A 73 -11.98 -3.54 23.29
CA GLN A 73 -12.99 -3.42 24.35
C GLN A 73 -13.36 -4.75 25.01
N LYS A 74 -13.46 -5.84 24.23
CA LYS A 74 -14.02 -7.11 24.72
C LYS A 74 -12.97 -8.18 25.00
N TYR A 75 -11.88 -8.21 24.24
CA TYR A 75 -10.98 -9.37 24.22
C TYR A 75 -9.56 -9.04 24.70
N LYS A 76 -9.08 -7.81 24.50
CA LYS A 76 -7.68 -7.45 24.73
C LYS A 76 -7.22 -7.62 26.18
N ALA A 77 -8.07 -7.29 27.16
CA ALA A 77 -7.71 -7.39 28.58
C ALA A 77 -7.41 -8.85 29.02
N GLU A 78 -8.22 -9.79 28.54
CA GLU A 78 -8.07 -11.22 28.84
C GLU A 78 -7.01 -11.88 27.95
N GLN A 79 -7.07 -11.64 26.64
CA GLN A 79 -6.25 -12.33 25.66
C GLN A 79 -4.83 -11.77 25.55
N LYS A 80 -4.62 -10.51 25.94
CA LYS A 80 -3.31 -9.82 25.94
C LYS A 80 -2.60 -9.76 24.57
N GLY A 81 -3.32 -9.93 23.47
CA GLY A 81 -2.77 -9.80 22.12
C GLY A 81 -2.85 -8.38 21.55
N LYS A 82 -2.34 -8.19 20.34
CA LYS A 82 -2.32 -6.95 19.56
C LYS A 82 -3.13 -7.10 18.27
N ILE A 83 -3.70 -5.99 17.78
CA ILE A 83 -4.42 -5.95 16.51
C ILE A 83 -3.88 -4.84 15.60
N GLY A 84 -3.73 -5.14 14.31
CA GLY A 84 -3.23 -4.22 13.31
C GLY A 84 -3.84 -4.48 11.93
N ILE A 85 -3.23 -3.88 10.92
CA ILE A 85 -3.59 -4.01 9.50
C ILE A 85 -2.31 -4.05 8.67
N SER A 86 -2.29 -4.84 7.59
CA SER A 86 -1.17 -4.90 6.65
C SER A 86 -1.47 -4.05 5.43
N LEU A 87 -0.62 -3.06 5.18
CA LEU A 87 -0.72 -2.12 4.08
C LEU A 87 0.42 -2.36 3.09
N VAL A 88 0.06 -2.50 1.81
CA VAL A 88 1.05 -2.48 0.74
C VAL A 88 1.42 -1.05 0.40
N SER A 89 2.72 -0.82 0.20
CA SER A 89 3.20 0.43 -0.38
C SER A 89 4.45 0.18 -1.19
N ASN A 90 4.44 0.67 -2.42
CA ASN A 90 5.67 0.96 -3.13
C ASN A 90 6.34 2.16 -2.44
N TRP A 91 7.64 2.33 -2.67
CA TRP A 91 8.23 3.65 -2.51
C TRP A 91 8.15 4.43 -3.83
N PHE A 92 8.12 5.75 -3.71
CA PHE A 92 8.12 6.64 -4.86
C PHE A 92 9.27 7.63 -4.76
N THR A 93 10.05 7.73 -5.83
CA THR A 93 11.12 8.74 -5.97
C THR A 93 10.76 9.71 -7.10
N PRO A 94 11.12 11.00 -7.02
CA PRO A 94 10.84 11.93 -8.11
C PRO A 94 11.49 11.50 -9.43
N LEU A 95 10.72 11.55 -10.52
CA LEU A 95 11.22 11.27 -11.87
C LEU A 95 12.32 12.27 -12.28
N SER A 96 12.18 13.52 -11.89
CA SER A 96 13.18 14.58 -12.07
C SER A 96 13.28 15.46 -10.82
N ARG A 97 14.24 16.38 -10.79
CA ARG A 97 14.41 17.37 -9.71
C ARG A 97 13.39 18.53 -9.77
N SER A 98 12.46 18.52 -10.72
CA SER A 98 11.47 19.59 -10.84
C SER A 98 10.52 19.58 -9.64
N LYS A 99 10.03 20.77 -9.26
CA LYS A 99 9.01 20.92 -8.20
C LYS A 99 7.76 20.07 -8.52
N SER A 100 7.37 20.00 -9.79
CA SER A 100 6.22 19.21 -10.23
C SER A 100 6.40 17.71 -9.98
N SER A 101 7.58 17.14 -10.23
CA SER A 101 7.88 15.73 -9.94
C SER A 101 7.89 15.44 -8.44
N VAL A 102 8.42 16.37 -7.63
CA VAL A 102 8.41 16.24 -6.15
C VAL A 102 6.97 16.24 -5.62
N VAL A 103 6.12 17.15 -6.08
CA VAL A 103 4.71 17.20 -5.67
C VAL A 103 3.96 15.95 -6.14
N ALA A 104 4.19 15.48 -7.38
CA ALA A 104 3.59 14.23 -7.88
C ALA A 104 4.02 13.01 -7.05
N THR A 105 5.27 12.96 -6.60
CA THR A 105 5.77 11.90 -5.71
C THR A 105 5.01 11.89 -4.39
N ARG A 106 4.78 13.07 -3.79
CA ARG A 106 3.98 13.17 -2.57
C ARG A 106 2.56 12.67 -2.78
N ARG A 107 1.91 13.04 -3.90
CA ARG A 107 0.58 12.53 -4.24
C ARG A 107 0.56 11.02 -4.42
N ALA A 108 1.57 10.43 -5.07
CA ALA A 108 1.67 8.99 -5.25
C ALA A 108 1.74 8.24 -3.89
N ILE A 109 2.54 8.75 -2.95
CA ILE A 109 2.61 8.19 -1.59
C ILE A 109 1.26 8.34 -0.87
N GLU A 110 0.64 9.52 -0.95
CA GLU A 110 -0.65 9.80 -0.30
C GLU A 110 -1.79 8.95 -0.87
N PHE A 111 -1.82 8.70 -2.19
CA PHE A 111 -2.85 7.87 -2.84
C PHE A 111 -2.66 6.36 -2.62
N MET A 112 -1.48 5.90 -2.22
CA MET A 112 -1.22 4.48 -1.95
C MET A 112 -1.20 4.19 -0.45
N LEU A 113 -0.18 4.67 0.27
CA LEU A 113 -0.04 4.47 1.71
C LEU A 113 -0.99 5.36 2.50
N GLY A 114 -1.01 6.66 2.19
CA GLY A 114 -1.78 7.65 2.92
C GLY A 114 -3.29 7.39 2.88
N TRP A 115 -3.80 6.82 1.78
CA TRP A 115 -5.22 6.54 1.59
C TRP A 115 -5.81 5.69 2.71
N PHE A 116 -5.02 4.75 3.25
CA PHE A 116 -5.40 3.94 4.41
C PHE A 116 -4.77 4.43 5.70
N LEU A 117 -3.50 4.87 5.69
CA LEU A 117 -2.79 5.19 6.92
C LEU A 117 -3.15 6.56 7.52
N ASP A 118 -3.50 7.58 6.72
CA ASP A 118 -3.94 8.87 7.26
C ASP A 118 -5.27 8.75 8.04
N PRO A 119 -6.32 8.04 7.54
CA PRO A 119 -7.52 7.77 8.32
C PRO A 119 -7.21 7.10 9.67
N LEU A 120 -6.32 6.11 9.68
CA LEU A 120 -5.94 5.40 10.90
C LEU A 120 -5.11 6.27 11.86
N ALA A 121 -4.27 7.17 11.36
CA ALA A 121 -3.40 7.99 12.20
C ALA A 121 -4.05 9.32 12.65
N ARG A 122 -5.01 9.83 11.88
CA ARG A 122 -5.53 11.21 12.01
C ARG A 122 -7.05 11.30 12.01
N GLY A 123 -7.75 10.28 11.52
CA GLY A 123 -9.22 10.25 11.47
C GLY A 123 -9.83 10.73 10.15
N ASP A 124 -9.02 11.07 9.14
CA ASP A 124 -9.51 11.57 7.85
C ASP A 124 -8.53 11.22 6.71
N TYR A 125 -8.98 11.34 5.46
CA TYR A 125 -8.16 11.11 4.27
C TYR A 125 -7.11 12.22 4.04
N PRO A 126 -6.04 11.95 3.26
CA PRO A 126 -5.08 12.97 2.88
C PRO A 126 -5.75 14.16 2.15
N GLU A 127 -5.27 15.37 2.41
CA GLU A 127 -5.84 16.59 1.79
C GLU A 127 -5.78 16.56 0.26
N SER A 128 -4.67 16.08 -0.31
CA SER A 128 -4.53 15.94 -1.76
C SER A 128 -5.58 15.02 -2.37
N MET A 129 -6.00 13.96 -1.67
CA MET A 129 -7.07 13.09 -2.14
C MET A 129 -8.42 13.80 -2.08
N LYS A 130 -8.71 14.54 -1.00
CA LYS A 130 -9.96 15.31 -0.88
C LYS A 130 -10.07 16.37 -1.98
N GLU A 131 -8.98 17.09 -2.26
CA GLU A 131 -8.92 18.11 -3.31
C GLU A 131 -9.09 17.52 -4.72
N LEU A 132 -8.40 16.41 -5.03
CA LEU A 132 -8.33 15.88 -6.39
C LEU A 132 -9.49 14.93 -6.74
N VAL A 133 -9.99 14.18 -5.76
CA VAL A 133 -11.09 13.22 -5.95
C VAL A 133 -12.44 13.89 -5.73
N GLY A 134 -12.51 14.84 -4.79
CA GLY A 134 -13.71 15.62 -4.50
C GLY A 134 -14.88 14.76 -4.01
N ASN A 135 -16.05 14.98 -4.59
CA ASN A 135 -17.30 14.33 -4.19
C ASN A 135 -17.34 12.80 -4.40
N ARG A 136 -16.38 12.22 -5.13
CA ARG A 136 -16.25 10.77 -5.30
C ARG A 136 -15.59 10.08 -4.10
N LEU A 137 -14.87 10.85 -3.27
CA LEU A 137 -14.28 10.35 -2.03
C LEU A 137 -15.31 10.45 -0.89
N PRO A 138 -15.73 9.32 -0.29
CA PRO A 138 -16.69 9.37 0.80
C PRO A 138 -16.12 10.10 2.03
N GLN A 139 -16.98 10.79 2.78
CA GLN A 139 -16.57 11.55 3.97
C GLN A 139 -16.82 10.74 5.24
N PHE A 140 -15.90 10.84 6.20
CA PHE A 140 -16.15 10.31 7.54
C PHE A 140 -17.02 11.29 8.32
N THR A 141 -18.09 10.77 8.92
CA THR A 141 -18.78 11.48 10.01
C THR A 141 -17.83 11.66 11.20
N LYS A 142 -18.11 12.62 12.09
CA LYS A 142 -17.32 12.81 13.32
C LYS A 142 -17.15 11.51 14.12
N LYS A 143 -18.23 10.74 14.28
CA LYS A 143 -18.21 9.46 15.00
C LYS A 143 -17.35 8.40 14.31
N GLN A 144 -17.35 8.38 12.97
CA GLN A 144 -16.48 7.47 12.21
C GLN A 144 -15.02 7.90 12.31
N SER A 145 -14.75 9.20 12.19
CA SER A 145 -13.40 9.77 12.35
C SER A 145 -12.78 9.40 13.71
N GLU A 146 -13.55 9.57 14.79
CA GLU A 146 -13.16 9.17 16.15
C GLU A 146 -12.97 7.65 16.28
N LEU A 147 -13.75 6.85 15.56
CA LEU A 147 -13.64 5.39 15.56
C LEU A 147 -12.38 4.89 14.83
N VAL A 148 -12.05 5.49 13.68
CA VAL A 148 -10.93 5.03 12.83
C VAL A 148 -9.59 5.51 13.33
N LYS A 149 -9.53 6.68 13.98
CA LYS A 149 -8.29 7.23 14.52
C LYS A 149 -7.71 6.33 15.61
N ASP A 150 -6.40 6.08 15.54
CA ASP A 150 -5.62 5.24 16.44
C ASP A 150 -6.20 3.81 16.62
N SER A 151 -6.88 3.29 15.59
CA SER A 151 -7.54 1.98 15.61
C SER A 151 -6.61 0.77 15.39
N PHE A 152 -5.30 0.94 15.59
CA PHE A 152 -4.30 -0.14 15.49
C PHE A 152 -3.37 -0.17 16.72
N ASP A 153 -2.69 -1.29 16.92
CA ASP A 153 -1.57 -1.47 17.88
C ASP A 153 -0.21 -1.58 17.16
N PHE A 154 -0.23 -1.99 15.89
CA PHE A 154 0.91 -2.06 14.98
C PHE A 154 0.44 -1.91 13.53
N ILE A 155 1.36 -1.57 12.62
CA ILE A 155 1.14 -1.56 11.18
C ILE A 155 2.00 -2.66 10.54
N GLY A 156 1.39 -3.50 9.72
CA GLY A 156 2.09 -4.37 8.80
C GLY A 156 2.42 -3.62 7.51
N ILE A 157 3.62 -3.79 6.97
CA ILE A 157 4.04 -3.21 5.70
C ILE A 157 4.41 -4.33 4.75
N ASN A 158 3.78 -4.31 3.58
CA ASN A 158 4.12 -5.14 2.44
C ASN A 158 4.89 -4.28 1.45
N TYR A 159 6.16 -4.60 1.23
CA TYR A 159 7.02 -3.84 0.34
C TYR A 159 7.70 -4.78 -0.66
N TYR A 160 7.68 -4.37 -1.93
CA TYR A 160 8.27 -5.14 -3.03
C TYR A 160 9.17 -4.31 -3.94
N THR A 161 8.79 -3.06 -4.23
CA THR A 161 9.36 -2.29 -5.36
C THR A 161 9.33 -0.78 -5.10
N THR A 162 10.03 -0.05 -5.97
CA THR A 162 10.02 1.42 -6.03
C THR A 162 9.72 1.88 -7.45
N ASN A 163 8.98 2.97 -7.59
CA ASN A 163 8.76 3.62 -8.88
C ASN A 163 9.27 5.07 -8.87
N TYR A 164 9.61 5.58 -10.05
CA TYR A 164 9.66 7.01 -10.30
C TYR A 164 8.24 7.58 -10.40
N ALA A 165 8.04 8.80 -9.89
CA ALA A 165 6.80 9.55 -10.02
C ALA A 165 7.05 10.90 -10.72
N GLY A 166 6.32 11.15 -11.81
CA GLY A 166 6.32 12.42 -12.55
C GLY A 166 4.92 13.04 -12.57
N SER A 167 4.82 14.37 -12.75
CA SER A 167 3.50 15.02 -12.81
C SER A 167 2.80 14.74 -14.13
N LEU A 168 1.49 14.47 -14.06
CA LEU A 168 0.59 14.53 -15.20
C LEU A 168 -0.18 15.86 -15.21
N PRO A 169 -0.69 16.31 -16.37
CA PRO A 169 -1.63 17.42 -16.44
C PRO A 169 -2.95 17.09 -15.74
N LEU A 170 -3.77 18.12 -15.49
CA LEU A 170 -5.11 17.96 -14.93
C LEU A 170 -5.95 17.02 -15.80
N SER A 171 -6.70 16.12 -15.16
CA SER A 171 -7.74 15.34 -15.84
C SER A 171 -8.84 16.28 -16.32
N ASN A 172 -9.37 16.03 -17.52
CA ASN A 172 -10.54 16.74 -18.05
C ASN A 172 -11.87 16.23 -17.45
N GLY A 173 -11.82 15.27 -16.51
CA GLY A 173 -12.98 14.76 -15.79
C GLY A 173 -13.87 13.79 -16.57
N LEU A 174 -13.56 13.51 -17.83
CA LEU A 174 -14.42 12.68 -18.71
C LEU A 174 -14.31 11.18 -18.42
N ARG A 175 -13.15 10.72 -17.96
CA ARG A 175 -12.83 9.31 -17.68
C ARG A 175 -12.14 9.19 -16.33
N ASN A 176 -12.86 9.56 -15.28
CA ASN A 176 -12.31 9.46 -13.92
C ASN A 176 -12.01 8.00 -13.59
N SER A 177 -10.80 7.78 -13.07
CA SER A 177 -10.30 6.50 -12.64
C SER A 177 -9.30 6.74 -11.52
N TYR A 178 -9.30 5.88 -10.49
CA TYR A 178 -8.36 5.97 -9.38
C TYR A 178 -6.90 6.16 -9.86
N SER A 179 -6.50 5.45 -10.92
CA SER A 179 -5.13 5.49 -11.46
C SER A 179 -4.72 6.86 -12.03
N THR A 180 -5.69 7.71 -12.39
CA THR A 180 -5.44 9.05 -12.95
C THR A 180 -5.63 10.18 -11.93
N ASP A 181 -6.38 9.93 -10.85
CA ASP A 181 -6.78 10.96 -9.88
C ASP A 181 -5.58 11.57 -9.14
N ALA A 182 -4.52 10.79 -8.91
CA ALA A 182 -3.30 11.28 -8.28
C ALA A 182 -2.50 12.27 -9.16
N GLN A 183 -2.86 12.40 -10.45
CA GLN A 183 -2.13 13.22 -11.44
C GLN A 183 -0.62 12.95 -11.41
N ALA A 184 -0.27 11.67 -11.27
CA ALA A 184 1.10 11.20 -11.17
C ALA A 184 1.30 10.04 -12.15
N ASN A 185 2.30 10.17 -13.02
CA ASN A 185 2.76 9.07 -13.85
C ASN A 185 3.77 8.24 -13.05
N LEU A 186 3.52 6.94 -12.92
CA LEU A 186 4.35 6.01 -12.17
C LEU A 186 5.10 5.11 -13.15
N THR A 187 6.42 5.02 -13.04
CA THR A 187 7.25 4.21 -13.95
C THR A 187 8.44 3.60 -13.23
N GLY A 188 8.83 2.38 -13.60
CA GLY A 188 10.09 1.78 -13.15
C GLY A 188 11.32 2.29 -13.91
N VAL A 189 11.13 3.10 -14.97
CA VAL A 189 12.20 3.46 -15.92
C VAL A 189 12.31 4.98 -16.07
N ARG A 190 13.54 5.49 -16.08
CA ARG A 190 13.86 6.91 -16.35
C ARG A 190 14.92 6.99 -17.44
N ASN A 191 14.62 7.70 -18.53
CA ASN A 191 15.50 7.87 -19.68
C ASN A 191 16.03 6.53 -20.25
N GLY A 192 15.16 5.52 -20.32
CA GLY A 192 15.51 4.18 -20.79
C GLY A 192 16.21 3.29 -19.76
N VAL A 193 16.54 3.81 -18.56
CA VAL A 193 17.23 3.05 -17.51
C VAL A 193 16.25 2.66 -16.40
N PRO A 194 16.08 1.36 -16.10
CA PRO A 194 15.31 0.89 -14.95
C PRO A 194 15.88 1.40 -13.63
N ILE A 195 15.02 1.63 -12.64
CA ILE A 195 15.40 2.06 -11.28
C ILE A 195 16.27 1.01 -10.57
N GLY A 196 16.09 -0.26 -10.93
CA GLY A 196 16.85 -1.41 -10.47
C GLY A 196 16.56 -2.63 -11.36
N PRO A 197 17.21 -3.78 -11.09
CA PRO A 197 16.93 -5.03 -11.81
C PRO A 197 15.44 -5.39 -11.76
N GLN A 198 14.87 -5.76 -12.90
CA GLN A 198 13.47 -6.18 -13.00
C GLN A 198 13.36 -7.69 -12.73
N ALA A 199 12.37 -8.09 -11.94
CA ALA A 199 12.06 -9.51 -11.72
C ALA A 199 11.18 -10.06 -12.84
N ALA A 200 10.64 -11.28 -12.65
CA ALA A 200 9.75 -11.87 -13.64
C ALA A 200 8.43 -11.09 -13.78
N SER A 201 7.90 -10.58 -12.67
CA SER A 201 6.78 -9.67 -12.69
C SER A 201 7.15 -8.31 -13.27
N PRO A 202 6.45 -7.81 -14.31
CA PRO A 202 6.85 -6.57 -15.01
C PRO A 202 6.76 -5.30 -14.15
N TRP A 203 6.05 -5.37 -13.02
CA TRP A 203 5.89 -4.27 -12.07
C TRP A 203 6.96 -4.24 -10.97
N LEU A 204 7.73 -5.31 -10.79
CA LEU A 204 8.66 -5.49 -9.68
C LEU A 204 10.09 -5.16 -10.11
N TYR A 205 10.64 -4.09 -9.52
CA TYR A 205 12.02 -3.66 -9.69
C TYR A 205 12.71 -3.70 -8.32
N VAL A 206 13.83 -4.41 -8.23
CA VAL A 206 14.58 -4.62 -7.00
C VAL A 206 15.28 -3.31 -6.60
N TYR A 207 14.80 -2.67 -5.53
CA TYR A 207 15.33 -1.37 -5.08
C TYR A 207 15.32 -1.20 -3.54
N PRO A 208 16.22 -1.86 -2.79
CA PRO A 208 16.25 -1.87 -1.33
C PRO A 208 16.36 -0.48 -0.68
N LYS A 209 16.93 0.51 -1.38
CA LYS A 209 16.98 1.88 -0.88
C LYS A 209 15.58 2.46 -0.66
N GLY A 210 14.63 2.17 -1.56
CA GLY A 210 13.25 2.63 -1.40
C GLY A 210 12.55 1.99 -0.21
N PHE A 211 12.92 0.76 0.14
CA PHE A 211 12.43 0.11 1.35
C PHE A 211 12.83 0.88 2.60
N ARG A 212 14.11 1.23 2.71
CA ARG A 212 14.63 2.08 3.79
C ARG A 212 13.92 3.43 3.83
N ASP A 213 13.76 4.09 2.68
CA ASP A 213 13.14 5.41 2.61
C ASP A 213 11.65 5.37 3.04
N LEU A 214 10.91 4.31 2.69
CA LEU A 214 9.54 4.09 3.17
C LEU A 214 9.48 3.94 4.70
N LEU A 215 10.39 3.17 5.29
CA LEU A 215 10.41 2.97 6.75
C LEU A 215 10.78 4.26 7.50
N LEU A 216 11.71 5.05 6.96
CA LEU A 216 12.01 6.39 7.50
C LEU A 216 10.82 7.34 7.36
N TYR A 217 10.12 7.30 6.23
CA TYR A 217 8.90 8.07 6.04
C TYR A 217 7.83 7.72 7.08
N LEU A 218 7.63 6.42 7.38
CA LEU A 218 6.71 5.97 8.43
C LEU A 218 7.10 6.53 9.81
N LYS A 219 8.39 6.48 10.14
CA LYS A 219 8.93 7.03 11.38
C LYS A 219 8.63 8.53 11.51
N GLU A 220 8.97 9.31 10.49
CA GLU A 220 8.88 10.77 10.51
C GLU A 220 7.44 11.28 10.41
N LYS A 221 6.63 10.71 9.51
CA LYS A 221 5.28 11.20 9.18
C LYS A 221 4.21 10.71 10.17
N TYR A 222 4.36 9.51 10.73
CA TYR A 222 3.31 8.82 11.48
C TYR A 222 3.66 8.55 12.96
N ARG A 223 4.55 9.35 13.56
CA ARG A 223 4.93 9.24 14.98
C ARG A 223 5.55 7.88 15.33
N ASN A 224 6.27 7.28 14.39
CA ASN A 224 7.03 6.05 14.59
C ASN A 224 6.21 4.89 15.22
N PRO A 225 5.16 4.41 14.54
CA PRO A 225 4.36 3.30 15.04
C PRO A 225 5.19 2.01 15.10
N ILE A 226 4.71 1.01 15.84
CA ILE A 226 5.29 -0.35 15.74
C ILE A 226 5.02 -0.87 14.33
N VAL A 227 6.08 -1.18 13.59
CA VAL A 227 6.00 -1.71 12.23
C VAL A 227 6.51 -3.15 12.19
N TYR A 228 5.77 -4.02 11.50
CA TYR A 228 6.24 -5.33 11.07
C TYR A 228 6.29 -5.36 9.55
N ILE A 229 7.34 -5.97 8.99
CA ILE A 229 7.38 -6.27 7.56
C ILE A 229 6.58 -7.56 7.38
N THR A 230 5.38 -7.46 6.83
CA THR A 230 4.46 -8.59 6.71
C THR A 230 4.56 -9.30 5.38
N GLU A 231 5.06 -8.63 4.34
CA GLU A 231 5.46 -9.25 3.09
C GLU A 231 6.67 -8.54 2.47
N ASN A 232 7.60 -9.33 1.92
CA ASN A 232 8.73 -8.88 1.12
C ASN A 232 9.27 -10.08 0.33
N GLY A 233 9.51 -9.94 -0.97
CA GLY A 233 9.98 -11.05 -1.80
C GLY A 233 10.10 -10.71 -3.28
N VAL A 234 10.52 -11.70 -4.06
CA VAL A 234 10.71 -11.60 -5.51
C VAL A 234 10.32 -12.90 -6.20
N ASP A 235 9.79 -12.79 -7.42
CA ASP A 235 9.36 -13.89 -8.26
C ASP A 235 10.34 -14.19 -9.40
N GLU A 236 10.25 -15.42 -9.91
CA GLU A 236 11.01 -15.90 -11.06
C GLU A 236 10.05 -16.41 -12.13
N ALA A 237 10.48 -16.35 -13.39
CA ALA A 237 9.65 -16.77 -14.50
C ALA A 237 9.51 -18.30 -14.47
N ASN A 238 8.28 -18.80 -14.59
CA ASN A 238 8.06 -20.23 -14.66
C ASN A 238 8.68 -20.80 -15.95
N ASN A 239 9.67 -21.68 -15.80
CA ASN A 239 10.26 -22.44 -16.90
C ASN A 239 10.09 -23.94 -16.66
N LYS A 240 9.05 -24.52 -17.26
CA LYS A 240 8.69 -25.94 -17.10
C LYS A 240 9.74 -26.92 -17.66
N SER A 241 10.63 -26.43 -18.53
CA SER A 241 11.69 -27.25 -19.13
C SER A 241 12.96 -27.29 -18.28
N LEU A 242 13.04 -26.50 -17.21
CA LEU A 242 14.19 -26.44 -16.33
C LEU A 242 14.23 -27.69 -15.42
N PRO A 243 15.36 -28.42 -15.35
CA PRO A 243 15.51 -29.52 -14.39
C PRO A 243 15.31 -29.03 -12.96
N LEU A 244 14.75 -29.88 -12.09
CA LEU A 244 14.48 -29.51 -10.69
C LEU A 244 15.73 -29.00 -9.97
N GLU A 245 16.88 -29.64 -10.16
CA GLU A 245 18.15 -29.23 -9.56
C GLU A 245 18.57 -27.81 -9.94
N GLU A 246 18.22 -27.35 -11.15
CA GLU A 246 18.45 -25.97 -11.57
C GLU A 246 17.33 -25.03 -11.09
N ALA A 247 16.07 -25.51 -11.05
CA ALA A 247 14.93 -24.73 -10.55
C ALA A 247 15.02 -24.40 -9.04
N LEU A 248 15.77 -25.20 -8.29
CA LEU A 248 16.04 -24.96 -6.87
C LEU A 248 17.17 -23.94 -6.64
N LYS A 249 17.89 -23.49 -7.69
CA LYS A 249 18.95 -22.47 -7.58
C LYS A 249 18.36 -21.08 -7.72
N ASP A 250 17.96 -20.51 -6.59
CA ASP A 250 17.28 -19.22 -6.49
C ASP A 250 18.19 -18.10 -5.95
N ASP A 251 19.43 -18.03 -6.41
CA ASP A 251 20.43 -17.05 -5.95
C ASP A 251 19.92 -15.59 -6.03
N ALA A 252 19.09 -15.29 -7.03
CA ALA A 252 18.46 -13.97 -7.16
C ALA A 252 17.52 -13.65 -5.99
N ARG A 253 16.80 -14.64 -5.46
CA ARG A 253 15.93 -14.51 -4.28
C ARG A 253 16.76 -14.37 -3.00
N ILE A 254 17.85 -15.13 -2.88
CA ILE A 254 18.79 -15.01 -1.76
C ILE A 254 19.37 -13.59 -1.70
N GLU A 255 19.88 -13.09 -2.83
CA GLU A 255 20.44 -11.74 -2.93
C GLU A 255 19.39 -10.66 -2.65
N TYR A 256 18.17 -10.81 -3.19
CA TYR A 256 17.06 -9.91 -2.89
C TYR A 256 16.82 -9.79 -1.38
N HIS A 257 16.71 -10.92 -0.67
CA HIS A 257 16.47 -10.92 0.76
C HIS A 257 17.65 -10.36 1.54
N HIS A 258 18.88 -10.71 1.18
CA HIS A 258 20.09 -10.17 1.79
C HIS A 258 20.09 -8.64 1.73
N MET A 259 19.90 -8.06 0.54
CA MET A 259 19.89 -6.61 0.35
C MET A 259 18.76 -5.90 1.12
N HIS A 260 17.55 -6.48 1.18
CA HIS A 260 16.41 -5.88 1.89
C HIS A 260 16.52 -6.01 3.41
N LEU A 261 17.07 -7.13 3.91
CA LEU A 261 17.36 -7.31 5.34
C LEU A 261 18.47 -6.36 5.80
N ASP A 262 19.49 -6.12 4.97
CA ASP A 262 20.52 -5.12 5.24
C ASP A 262 19.95 -3.70 5.27
N ALA A 263 19.06 -3.36 4.32
CA ALA A 263 18.36 -2.08 4.32
C ALA A 263 17.49 -1.90 5.58
N LEU A 264 16.81 -2.95 6.03
CA LEU A 264 16.04 -2.97 7.28
C LEU A 264 16.94 -2.76 8.50
N LEU A 265 18.05 -3.51 8.59
CA LEU A 265 19.02 -3.36 9.68
C LEU A 265 19.63 -1.96 9.73
N SER A 266 19.98 -1.40 8.57
CA SER A 266 20.46 -0.03 8.44
C SER A 266 19.43 0.98 8.94
N THR A 267 18.15 0.77 8.62
CA THR A 267 17.05 1.60 9.11
C THR A 267 16.93 1.53 10.63
N ILE A 268 16.94 0.33 11.22
CA ILE A 268 16.87 0.13 12.68
C ILE A 268 18.06 0.81 13.38
N ARG A 269 19.26 0.68 12.81
CA ARG A 269 20.49 1.28 13.33
C ARG A 269 20.54 2.79 13.14
N SER A 270 19.82 3.34 12.17
CA SER A 270 19.68 4.78 11.96
C SER A 270 18.84 5.42 13.09
N LYS A 271 19.45 5.49 14.28
CA LYS A 271 19.11 6.45 15.31
C LYS A 271 19.47 7.85 14.79
N LEU A 272 18.70 8.37 13.84
CA LEU A 272 18.68 9.82 13.64
C LEU A 272 18.13 10.41 14.93
N ALA A 273 19.01 11.18 15.58
CA ALA A 273 18.89 11.73 16.92
C ALA A 273 17.55 12.46 17.15
N LEU A 274 17.07 12.37 18.39
CA LEU A 274 16.04 13.25 18.94
C LEU A 274 16.50 14.71 18.88
#